data_AF-A0AAV5Y647-F1
#
_entry.id   AF-A0AAV5Y647-F1
#
_cell.length_a   1.000
_cell.length_b   1.000
_cell.length_c   1.000
_cell.angle_alpha   90.00
_cell.angle_beta   90.00
_cell.angle_gamma   90.00
#
_symmetry.space_group_name_H-M   'P 1'
#
loop_
_entity.id
_entity.type
_entity.pdbx_description
1 polymer ?
#
loop_
_entity_poly.entity_id
_entity_poly.type
_entity_poly.pdbx_seq_one_letter_code
_entity_poly.pdbx_strand_id
1 'polypeptide(L)'
;MAITTNTDTETTTARRSLARPQILSREARPEPEGWTSWITTTDHKKIGIMYLYTVLAFFLLGGVEALLLRIQLGAPDNTFLSPEKYNQIFTMHGTTMIFLVVVPLWAGFANYLVPLMIGARDVAFPRINAWSYWMFLFGGIALYASVFFQPPEAGWFSYVPLSSKEYSPSGGQDAWIYMVHLTGLSSMLGAVNFIATIHNMRAPGMGWGRI
;
A
#
# COMPACT_ATOMS: atom_id res chain seq x y z
N MET A 1 -25.53 68.96 47.22
CA MET A 1 -25.92 67.65 47.79
C MET A 1 -26.66 66.89 46.70
N ALA A 2 -26.15 65.70 46.34
CA ALA A 2 -26.68 64.66 45.44
C ALA A 2 -26.97 65.07 43.97
N ILE A 3 -26.27 64.60 42.91
CA ILE A 3 -25.87 63.24 42.45
C ILE A 3 -27.02 62.46 41.76
N THR A 4 -26.67 61.91 40.58
CA THR A 4 -27.21 60.74 39.82
C THR A 4 -28.39 60.91 38.85
N THR A 5 -28.14 60.87 37.52
CA THR A 5 -28.19 59.73 36.55
C THR A 5 -29.63 59.39 36.12
N ASN A 6 -29.98 59.06 34.88
CA ASN A 6 -29.24 58.29 33.89
C ASN A 6 -29.84 58.57 32.49
N THR A 7 -28.99 58.81 31.50
CA THR A 7 -29.32 58.69 30.09
C THR A 7 -29.22 57.23 29.72
N ASP A 8 -30.35 56.54 29.56
CA ASP A 8 -30.39 55.17 29.04
C ASP A 8 -30.09 55.19 27.54
N THR A 9 -28.80 55.27 27.25
CA THR A 9 -28.23 54.98 25.94
C THR A 9 -28.38 53.48 25.72
N GLU A 10 -29.48 53.07 25.08
CA GLU A 10 -29.64 51.70 24.57
C GLU A 10 -28.50 51.39 23.61
N THR A 11 -27.44 50.81 24.16
CA THR A 11 -26.36 50.19 23.41
C THR A 11 -26.94 48.91 22.82
N THR A 12 -27.62 49.05 21.68
CA THR A 12 -27.99 47.93 20.81
C THR A 12 -26.68 47.26 20.39
N THR A 13 -26.21 46.33 21.20
CA THR A 13 -25.08 45.48 20.88
C THR A 13 -25.61 44.51 19.84
N ALA A 14 -25.58 44.94 18.58
CA ALA A 14 -25.81 44.07 17.44
C ALA A 14 -24.76 42.96 17.53
N ARG A 15 -25.12 41.84 18.15
CA ARG A 15 -24.38 40.58 18.06
C ARG A 15 -24.37 40.23 16.58
N ARG A 16 -23.32 40.66 15.89
CA ARG A 16 -22.98 40.21 14.55
C ARG A 16 -22.73 38.72 14.72
N SER A 17 -23.77 37.93 14.51
CA SER A 17 -23.70 36.49 14.29
C SER A 17 -22.68 36.33 13.18
N LEU A 18 -21.42 36.02 13.55
CA LEU A 18 -20.41 35.64 12.60
C LEU A 18 -21.03 34.47 11.86
N ALA A 19 -21.39 34.70 10.60
CA ALA A 19 -21.81 33.64 9.71
C ALA A 19 -20.67 32.63 9.72
N ARG A 20 -20.80 31.58 10.54
CA ARG A 20 -19.97 30.40 10.43
C ARG A 20 -20.10 30.02 8.97
N PRO A 21 -19.02 30.02 8.17
CA PRO A 21 -19.12 29.48 6.84
C PRO A 21 -19.57 28.04 7.02
N GLN A 22 -20.86 27.78 6.82
CA GLN A 22 -21.36 26.43 6.68
C GLN A 22 -20.61 25.91 5.46
N ILE A 23 -19.75 24.92 5.69
CA ILE A 23 -19.25 24.10 4.61
C ILE A 23 -20.51 23.54 3.99
N LEU A 24 -20.95 24.13 2.87
CA LEU A 24 -21.92 23.53 1.96
C LEU A 24 -21.24 22.24 1.53
N SER A 25 -21.52 21.15 2.25
CA SER A 25 -21.16 19.81 1.83
C SER A 25 -21.94 19.61 0.55
N ARG A 26 -21.28 19.91 -0.58
CA ARG A 26 -21.72 19.51 -1.91
C ARG A 26 -22.18 18.07 -1.76
N GLU A 27 -23.46 17.80 -2.05
CA GLU A 27 -24.06 16.47 -1.88
C GLU A 27 -23.04 15.42 -2.27
N ALA A 28 -22.65 14.61 -1.28
CA ALA A 28 -21.73 13.51 -1.52
C ALA A 28 -22.39 12.66 -2.61
N ARG A 29 -21.76 12.60 -3.79
CA ARG A 29 -22.27 11.73 -4.85
C ARG A 29 -22.41 10.34 -4.22
N PRO A 30 -23.56 9.66 -4.40
CA PRO A 30 -23.74 8.33 -3.83
C PRO A 30 -22.56 7.48 -4.27
N GLU A 31 -21.86 6.88 -3.30
CA GLU A 31 -20.78 5.97 -3.64
C GLU A 31 -21.39 4.81 -4.42
N PRO A 32 -20.78 4.41 -5.54
CA PRO A 32 -21.24 3.22 -6.24
C PRO A 32 -21.25 2.05 -5.26
N GLU A 33 -22.39 1.39 -5.13
CA GLU A 33 -22.54 0.23 -4.25
C GLU A 33 -22.12 -1.06 -4.99
N GLY A 34 -21.55 -2.02 -4.25
CA GLY A 34 -21.16 -3.34 -4.78
C GLY A 34 -19.67 -3.53 -5.03
N TRP A 35 -19.31 -4.71 -5.58
CA TRP A 35 -17.91 -5.14 -5.76
C TRP A 35 -17.14 -4.34 -6.83
N THR A 36 -17.82 -3.85 -7.85
CA THR A 36 -17.24 -3.00 -8.90
C THR A 36 -16.68 -1.70 -8.34
N SER A 37 -17.29 -1.18 -7.27
CA SER A 37 -16.84 0.03 -6.59
C SER A 37 -15.44 -0.08 -6.00
N TRP A 38 -15.02 -1.28 -5.61
CA TRP A 38 -13.68 -1.55 -5.10
C TRP A 38 -12.66 -1.70 -6.21
N ILE A 39 -13.06 -2.30 -7.34
CA ILE A 39 -12.14 -2.53 -8.46
C ILE A 39 -11.79 -1.22 -9.17
N THR A 40 -12.78 -0.35 -9.34
CA THR A 40 -12.60 0.93 -10.03
C THR A 40 -12.43 2.11 -9.07
N THR A 41 -12.13 1.85 -7.79
CA THR A 41 -11.97 2.90 -6.79
C THR A 41 -10.77 3.79 -7.08
N THR A 42 -10.89 5.07 -6.76
CA THR A 42 -9.76 6.00 -6.67
C THR A 42 -9.53 6.52 -5.26
N ASP A 43 -10.39 6.14 -4.30
CA ASP A 43 -10.26 6.56 -2.91
C ASP A 43 -9.04 5.91 -2.25
N HIS A 44 -8.11 6.74 -1.78
CA HIS A 44 -6.90 6.32 -1.08
C HIS A 44 -7.17 5.40 0.12
N LYS A 45 -8.31 5.54 0.80
CA LYS A 45 -8.69 4.67 1.93
C LYS A 45 -9.00 3.26 1.47
N LYS A 46 -9.85 3.11 0.45
CA LYS A 46 -10.21 1.81 -0.13
C LYS A 46 -8.96 1.14 -0.72
N ILE A 47 -8.12 1.90 -1.43
CA ILE A 47 -6.85 1.39 -1.97
C ILE A 47 -5.92 0.93 -0.84
N GLY A 48 -5.77 1.72 0.22
CA GLY A 48 -4.98 1.34 1.40
C GLY A 48 -5.48 0.04 2.04
N ILE A 49 -6.80 -0.10 2.21
CA ILE A 49 -7.43 -1.33 2.72
C ILE A 49 -7.16 -2.53 1.79
N MET A 50 -7.27 -2.34 0.47
CA MET A 50 -6.99 -3.39 -0.52
C MET A 50 -5.53 -3.86 -0.46
N TYR A 51 -4.56 -2.94 -0.29
CA TYR A 51 -3.17 -3.29 -0.01
C TYR A 51 -3.05 -4.15 1.25
N LEU A 52 -3.64 -3.73 2.37
CA LEU A 52 -3.53 -4.45 3.64
C LEU A 52 -4.11 -5.87 3.58
N TYR A 53 -5.27 -6.06 2.93
CA TYR A 53 -5.83 -7.40 2.74
C TYR A 53 -4.99 -8.27 1.82
N THR A 54 -4.48 -7.71 0.73
CA THR A 54 -3.62 -8.45 -0.21
C THR A 54 -2.30 -8.85 0.45
N VAL A 55 -1.70 -7.93 1.21
CA VAL A 55 -0.49 -8.19 2.00
C VAL A 55 -0.76 -9.26 3.06
N LEU A 56 -1.91 -9.22 3.74
CA LEU A 56 -2.27 -10.26 4.70
C LEU A 56 -2.36 -11.64 4.03
N ALA A 57 -2.95 -11.72 2.83
CA ALA A 57 -3.01 -12.96 2.07
C ALA A 57 -1.61 -13.49 1.71
N PHE A 58 -0.72 -12.62 1.20
CA PHE A 58 0.68 -13.00 0.91
C PHE A 58 1.48 -13.33 2.17
N PHE A 59 1.21 -12.67 3.30
CA PHE A 59 1.84 -12.97 4.57
C PHE A 59 1.48 -14.38 5.05
N LEU A 60 0.21 -14.78 4.91
CA LEU A 60 -0.20 -16.15 5.21
C LEU A 60 0.47 -17.16 4.28
N LEU A 61 0.54 -16.88 2.97
CA LEU A 61 1.22 -17.75 2.00
C LEU A 61 2.71 -17.91 2.31
N GLY A 62 3.42 -16.81 2.53
CA GLY A 62 4.83 -16.87 2.90
C GLY A 62 5.06 -17.47 4.30
N GLY A 63 4.08 -17.36 5.20
CA GLY A 63 4.07 -18.08 6.49
C GLY A 63 4.00 -19.59 6.31
N VAL A 64 3.15 -20.08 5.41
CA VAL A 64 3.10 -21.50 5.03
C VAL A 64 4.44 -21.95 4.42
N GLU A 65 5.00 -21.17 3.50
CA GLU A 65 6.31 -21.46 2.90
C GLU A 65 7.42 -21.56 3.96
N ALA A 66 7.43 -20.64 4.95
CA ALA A 66 8.36 -20.68 6.08
C ALA A 66 8.19 -21.95 6.92
N LEU A 67 6.95 -22.33 7.21
CA LEU A 67 6.67 -23.55 7.98
C LEU A 67 7.17 -24.79 7.25
N LEU A 68 6.97 -24.90 5.94
CA LEU A 68 7.49 -26.02 5.14
C LEU A 68 9.02 -26.13 5.21
N LEU A 69 9.74 -25.00 5.11
CA LEU A 69 11.19 -24.97 5.27
C LEU A 69 11.61 -25.42 6.69
N ARG A 70 10.87 -24.97 7.72
CA ARG A 70 11.16 -25.34 9.11
C ARG A 70 10.87 -26.80 9.42
N ILE A 71 9.87 -27.41 8.77
CA ILE A 71 9.62 -28.86 8.87
C ILE A 71 10.82 -29.62 8.29
N GLN A 72 11.30 -29.24 7.10
CA GLN A 72 12.49 -29.87 6.51
C GLN A 72 13.72 -29.74 7.43
N LEU A 73 13.94 -28.57 8.03
CA LEU A 73 15.08 -28.31 8.93
C LEU A 73 14.87 -28.77 10.38
N GLY A 74 13.75 -29.44 10.70
CA GLY A 74 13.43 -29.84 12.07
C GLY A 74 14.31 -30.96 12.63
N ALA A 75 14.96 -31.73 11.76
CA ALA A 75 15.88 -32.80 12.12
C ALA A 75 16.98 -32.94 11.05
N PRO A 76 18.18 -33.42 11.41
CA PRO A 76 19.21 -33.77 10.43
C PRO A 76 18.73 -34.91 9.52
N ASP A 77 19.22 -34.94 8.29
CA ASP A 77 18.94 -35.97 7.26
C ASP A 77 17.44 -36.21 6.97
N ASN A 78 16.60 -35.19 7.22
CA ASN A 78 15.19 -35.24 6.90
C ASN A 78 14.97 -35.26 5.36
N THR A 79 13.94 -35.96 4.91
CA THR A 79 13.63 -36.16 3.48
C THR A 79 12.27 -35.56 3.07
N PHE A 80 11.71 -34.68 3.90
CA PHE A 80 10.41 -34.03 3.66
C PHE A 80 10.37 -33.20 2.37
N LEU A 81 11.44 -32.45 2.06
CA LEU A 81 11.62 -31.71 0.81
C LEU A 81 12.86 -32.19 0.06
N SER A 82 12.75 -32.32 -1.26
CA SER A 82 13.93 -32.47 -2.12
C SER A 82 14.75 -31.16 -2.12
N PRO A 83 16.06 -31.22 -2.42
CA PRO A 83 16.90 -30.02 -2.51
C PRO A 83 16.35 -28.96 -3.48
N GLU A 84 15.83 -29.38 -4.63
CA GLU A 84 15.19 -28.49 -5.61
C GLU A 84 13.96 -27.80 -5.00
N LYS A 85 13.07 -28.57 -4.35
CA LYS A 85 11.86 -28.01 -3.76
C LYS A 85 12.16 -27.07 -2.59
N TYR A 86 13.20 -27.38 -1.81
CA TYR A 86 13.68 -26.50 -0.76
C TYR A 86 14.15 -25.16 -1.32
N ASN A 87 14.97 -25.17 -2.38
CA ASN A 87 15.46 -23.95 -3.03
C ASN A 87 14.32 -23.12 -3.64
N GLN A 88 13.33 -23.77 -4.25
CA GLN A 88 12.13 -23.11 -4.77
C GLN A 88 11.33 -22.42 -3.65
N ILE A 89 11.01 -23.15 -2.57
CA ILE A 89 10.23 -22.59 -1.46
C ILE A 89 11.01 -21.49 -0.73
N PHE A 90 12.33 -21.65 -0.56
CA PHE A 90 13.19 -20.62 0.02
C PHE A 90 13.18 -19.33 -0.81
N THR A 91 13.29 -19.48 -2.12
CA THR A 91 13.27 -18.34 -3.06
C THR A 91 11.92 -17.63 -3.05
N MET A 92 10.82 -18.41 -3.10
CA MET A 92 9.45 -17.89 -3.03
C MET A 92 9.22 -17.17 -1.70
N HIS A 93 9.58 -17.78 -0.56
CA HIS A 93 9.40 -17.19 0.76
C HIS A 93 10.10 -15.84 0.91
N GLY A 94 11.40 -15.79 0.58
CA GLY A 94 12.17 -14.54 0.68
C GLY A 94 11.60 -13.46 -0.22
N THR A 95 11.21 -13.83 -1.44
CA THR A 95 10.62 -12.91 -2.41
C THR A 95 9.26 -12.37 -1.94
N THR A 96 8.38 -13.25 -1.48
CA THR A 96 7.05 -12.91 -0.96
C THR A 96 7.16 -11.98 0.24
N MET A 97 8.04 -12.30 1.21
CA MET A 97 8.17 -11.49 2.42
C MET A 97 8.71 -10.08 2.13
N ILE A 98 9.68 -9.94 1.23
CA ILE A 98 10.24 -8.61 0.94
C ILE A 98 9.34 -7.82 -0.02
N PHE A 99 9.04 -8.37 -1.19
CA PHE A 99 8.39 -7.64 -2.28
C PHE A 99 6.87 -7.62 -2.18
N LEU A 100 6.26 -8.65 -1.59
CA LEU A 100 4.80 -8.77 -1.54
C LEU A 100 4.21 -8.46 -0.16
N VAL A 101 5.03 -8.46 0.89
CA VAL A 101 4.61 -8.15 2.26
C VAL A 101 5.23 -6.85 2.77
N VAL A 102 6.55 -6.81 3.00
CA VAL A 102 7.19 -5.69 3.69
C VAL A 102 7.01 -4.37 2.94
N VAL A 103 7.36 -4.31 1.66
CA VAL A 103 7.25 -3.06 0.87
C VAL A 103 5.78 -2.62 0.72
N PRO A 104 4.84 -3.49 0.30
CA PRO A 104 3.46 -3.06 0.07
C PRO A 104 2.69 -2.81 1.38
N LEU A 105 3.09 -3.39 2.51
CA LEU A 105 2.51 -3.08 3.82
C LEU A 105 2.66 -1.59 4.14
N TRP A 106 3.87 -1.05 3.94
CA TRP A 106 4.14 0.37 4.15
C TRP A 106 3.39 1.24 3.14
N ALA A 107 3.29 0.81 1.87
CA ALA A 107 2.48 1.50 0.87
C ALA A 107 0.98 1.53 1.24
N GLY A 108 0.45 0.44 1.80
CA GLY A 108 -0.93 0.35 2.29
C GLY A 108 -1.21 1.30 3.45
N PHE A 109 -0.33 1.31 4.46
CA PHE A 109 -0.43 2.27 5.56
C PHE A 109 -0.28 3.71 5.10
N ALA A 110 0.69 4.00 4.23
CA ALA A 110 0.88 5.34 3.70
C ALA A 110 -0.36 5.82 2.93
N ASN A 111 -0.96 4.95 2.12
CA ASN A 111 -2.20 5.24 1.39
C ASN A 111 -3.33 5.63 2.33
N TYR A 112 -3.50 4.88 3.42
CA TYR A 112 -4.60 5.12 4.35
C TYR A 112 -4.35 6.35 5.24
N LEU A 113 -3.15 6.45 5.82
CA LEU A 113 -2.85 7.38 6.91
C LEU A 113 -2.32 8.74 6.42
N VAL A 114 -1.45 8.78 5.39
CA VAL A 114 -0.73 10.02 5.04
C VAL A 114 -1.68 11.16 4.68
N PRO A 115 -2.67 10.98 3.77
CA PRO A 115 -3.59 12.07 3.44
C PRO A 115 -4.37 12.56 4.67
N LEU A 116 -4.75 11.65 5.57
CA LEU A 116 -5.47 11.99 6.80
C LEU A 116 -4.59 12.79 7.78
N MET A 117 -3.33 12.39 7.95
CA MET A 117 -2.38 13.05 8.85
C MET A 117 -2.07 14.49 8.41
N ILE A 118 -1.97 14.73 7.10
CA ILE A 118 -1.67 16.07 6.56
C ILE A 118 -2.92 16.93 6.27
N GLY A 119 -4.12 16.40 6.53
CA GLY A 119 -5.39 17.07 6.26
C GLY A 119 -5.74 17.22 4.77
N ALA A 120 -5.17 16.38 3.92
CA ALA A 120 -5.53 16.31 2.50
C ALA A 120 -6.83 15.51 2.31
N ARG A 121 -7.61 15.86 1.28
CA ARG A 121 -8.85 15.14 0.94
C ARG A 121 -8.59 13.79 0.27
N ASP A 122 -7.51 13.71 -0.51
CA ASP A 122 -7.07 12.54 -1.26
C ASP A 122 -5.59 12.72 -1.64
N VAL A 123 -5.00 11.76 -2.35
CA VAL A 123 -3.65 11.83 -2.93
C VAL A 123 -3.60 12.69 -4.20
N ALA A 124 -2.40 13.13 -4.59
CA ALA A 124 -2.18 14.01 -5.74
C ALA A 124 -2.62 13.40 -7.08
N PHE A 125 -2.38 12.10 -7.27
CA PHE A 125 -2.73 11.38 -8.49
C PHE A 125 -3.58 10.13 -8.18
N PRO A 126 -4.90 10.27 -7.93
CA PRO A 126 -5.75 9.16 -7.47
C PRO A 126 -5.82 7.96 -8.44
N ARG A 127 -5.81 8.21 -9.75
CA ARG A 127 -5.86 7.13 -10.76
C ARG A 127 -4.53 6.37 -10.88
N ILE A 128 -3.40 7.08 -10.77
CA ILE A 128 -2.07 6.46 -10.74
C ILE A 128 -1.92 5.62 -9.47
N ASN A 129 -2.52 6.08 -8.37
CA ASN A 129 -2.56 5.35 -7.12
C ASN A 129 -3.33 4.02 -7.21
N ALA A 130 -4.48 4.03 -7.89
CA ALA A 130 -5.21 2.80 -8.16
C ALA A 130 -4.39 1.87 -9.08
N TRP A 131 -3.73 2.43 -10.10
CA TRP A 131 -2.91 1.66 -11.01
C TRP A 131 -1.69 1.02 -10.32
N SER A 132 -1.04 1.72 -9.39
CA SER A 132 0.09 1.16 -8.63
C SER A 132 -0.34 -0.08 -7.84
N TYR A 133 -1.53 -0.08 -7.22
CA TYR A 133 -2.07 -1.25 -6.55
C TYR A 133 -2.23 -2.44 -7.50
N TRP A 134 -2.80 -2.22 -8.69
CA TRP A 134 -3.01 -3.29 -9.66
C TRP A 134 -1.69 -3.88 -10.16
N MET A 135 -0.67 -3.06 -10.41
CA MET A 135 0.66 -3.55 -10.77
C MET A 135 1.27 -4.43 -9.66
N PHE A 136 1.11 -4.03 -8.40
CA PHE A 136 1.52 -4.85 -7.26
C PHE A 136 0.80 -6.20 -7.25
N LEU A 137 -0.53 -6.20 -7.35
CA LEU A 137 -1.33 -7.43 -7.34
C LEU A 137 -0.95 -8.35 -8.50
N PHE A 138 -0.83 -7.83 -9.72
CA PHE A 138 -0.44 -8.62 -10.89
C PHE A 138 1.01 -9.11 -10.80
N GLY A 139 1.91 -8.35 -10.17
CA GLY A 139 3.26 -8.83 -9.85
C GLY A 139 3.24 -10.05 -8.93
N GLY A 140 2.46 -9.99 -7.85
CA GLY A 140 2.29 -11.14 -6.95
C GLY A 140 1.64 -12.35 -7.63
N ILE A 141 0.63 -12.13 -8.47
CA ILE A 141 0.01 -13.19 -9.28
C ILE A 141 1.02 -13.81 -10.25
N ALA A 142 1.87 -13.01 -10.91
CA ALA A 142 2.90 -13.53 -11.82
C ALA A 142 3.88 -14.45 -11.09
N LEU A 143 4.31 -14.09 -9.89
CA LEU A 143 5.17 -14.94 -9.06
C LEU A 143 4.47 -16.24 -8.67
N TYR A 144 3.25 -16.17 -8.13
CA TYR A 144 2.52 -17.37 -7.70
C TYR A 144 2.01 -18.24 -8.86
N ALA A 145 1.85 -17.68 -10.06
CA ALA A 145 1.57 -18.46 -11.26
C ALA A 145 2.72 -19.44 -11.59
N SER A 146 3.96 -19.13 -11.18
CA SER A 146 5.11 -20.04 -11.35
C SER A 146 4.97 -21.37 -10.63
N VAL A 147 4.12 -21.45 -9.61
CA VAL A 147 3.82 -22.71 -8.90
C VAL A 147 3.19 -23.76 -9.81
N PHE A 148 2.50 -23.36 -10.89
CA PHE A 148 1.85 -24.28 -11.82
C PHE A 148 2.79 -24.87 -12.89
N PHE A 149 4.01 -24.34 -13.02
CA PHE A 149 5.04 -24.92 -13.87
C PHE A 149 6.29 -25.21 -13.05
N GLN A 150 7.13 -24.20 -12.80
CA GLN A 150 8.35 -24.35 -12.00
C GLN A 150 8.69 -22.99 -11.35
N PRO A 151 8.67 -22.88 -10.02
CA PRO A 151 9.07 -21.67 -9.31
C PRO A 151 10.54 -21.31 -9.49
N PRO A 152 10.94 -20.04 -9.28
CA PRO A 152 12.34 -19.64 -9.23
C PRO A 152 13.07 -20.33 -8.06
N GLU A 153 14.35 -20.66 -8.26
CA GLU A 153 15.17 -21.39 -7.28
C GLU A 153 16.54 -20.76 -6.97
N ALA A 154 16.82 -19.59 -7.55
CA ALA A 154 18.11 -18.90 -7.42
C ALA A 154 18.21 -17.95 -6.19
N GLY A 155 17.32 -18.11 -5.21
CA GLY A 155 17.18 -17.21 -4.06
C GLY A 155 16.56 -15.86 -4.42
N TRP A 156 16.10 -15.12 -3.41
CA TRP A 156 15.42 -13.83 -3.62
C TRP A 156 16.35 -12.69 -4.11
N PHE A 157 17.67 -12.90 -4.04
CA PHE A 157 18.67 -12.00 -4.66
C PHE A 157 18.90 -12.30 -6.13
N SER A 158 18.63 -13.54 -6.57
CA SER A 158 18.81 -14.03 -7.93
C SER A 158 20.19 -13.67 -8.54
N TYR A 159 21.26 -14.23 -7.95
CA TYR A 159 22.61 -13.97 -8.43
C TYR A 159 22.79 -14.45 -9.88
N VAL A 160 23.35 -13.59 -10.72
CA VAL A 160 23.47 -13.75 -12.18
C VAL A 160 23.91 -15.16 -12.62
N PRO A 161 25.03 -15.75 -12.14
CA PRO A 161 25.46 -17.06 -12.63
C PRO A 161 24.39 -18.13 -12.41
N LEU A 162 23.79 -18.19 -11.22
CA LEU A 162 22.79 -19.21 -10.87
C LEU A 162 21.44 -18.96 -11.55
N SER A 163 21.06 -17.70 -11.73
CA SER A 163 19.80 -17.29 -12.39
C SER A 163 19.84 -17.39 -13.93
N SER A 164 21.03 -17.63 -14.50
CA SER A 164 21.18 -17.73 -15.96
C SER A 164 20.53 -19.01 -16.48
N LYS A 165 20.17 -19.01 -17.77
CA LYS A 165 19.54 -20.18 -18.42
C LYS A 165 20.39 -21.45 -18.39
N GLU A 166 21.69 -21.32 -18.16
CA GLU A 166 22.61 -22.47 -18.02
C GLU A 166 22.34 -23.26 -16.74
N TYR A 167 22.01 -22.57 -15.63
CA TYR A 167 21.80 -23.19 -14.32
C TYR A 167 20.32 -23.23 -13.91
N SER A 168 19.51 -22.27 -14.38
CA SER A 168 18.07 -22.18 -14.15
C SER A 168 17.32 -22.05 -15.49
N PRO A 169 17.24 -23.12 -16.30
CA PRO A 169 16.59 -23.07 -17.62
C PRO A 169 15.06 -22.95 -17.56
N SER A 170 14.48 -23.08 -16.37
CA SER A 170 13.03 -23.05 -16.16
C SER A 170 12.45 -21.64 -16.33
N GLY A 171 11.17 -21.55 -16.70
CA GLY A 171 10.46 -20.27 -16.80
C GLY A 171 10.23 -19.58 -15.44
N GLY A 172 10.61 -20.20 -14.32
CA GLY A 172 10.40 -19.65 -12.98
C GLY A 172 11.16 -18.35 -12.75
N GLN A 173 12.37 -18.26 -13.29
CA GLN A 173 13.18 -17.06 -13.20
C GLN A 173 12.59 -15.90 -14.01
N ASP A 174 11.94 -16.19 -15.14
CA ASP A 174 11.22 -15.20 -15.93
C ASP A 174 10.01 -14.65 -15.15
N ALA A 175 9.25 -15.52 -14.48
CA ALA A 175 8.13 -15.10 -13.62
C ALA A 175 8.59 -14.20 -12.47
N TRP A 176 9.73 -14.52 -11.86
CA TRP A 176 10.36 -13.67 -10.84
C TRP A 176 10.74 -12.29 -11.40
N ILE A 177 11.34 -12.25 -12.60
CA ILE A 177 11.69 -10.99 -13.29
C ILE A 177 10.44 -10.14 -13.53
N TYR A 178 9.35 -10.72 -14.05
CA TYR A 178 8.09 -9.99 -14.25
C TYR A 178 7.54 -9.42 -12.94
N MET A 179 7.56 -10.21 -11.86
CA MET A 179 7.13 -9.74 -10.54
C MET A 179 7.95 -8.55 -10.07
N VAL A 180 9.28 -8.59 -10.14
CA VAL A 180 10.14 -7.48 -9.69
C VAL A 180 9.87 -6.21 -10.50
N HIS A 181 9.68 -6.32 -11.81
CA HIS A 181 9.38 -5.16 -12.65
C HIS A 181 8.02 -4.54 -12.31
N LEU A 182 6.98 -5.37 -12.18
CA LEU A 182 5.63 -4.87 -11.87
C LEU A 182 5.55 -4.24 -10.48
N THR A 183 6.12 -4.91 -9.47
CA THR A 183 6.16 -4.39 -8.09
C THR A 183 7.09 -3.18 -7.96
N GLY A 184 8.19 -3.13 -8.71
CA GLY A 184 9.08 -1.97 -8.79
C GLY A 184 8.38 -0.74 -9.37
N LEU A 185 7.68 -0.89 -10.49
CA LEU A 185 6.90 0.19 -11.10
C LEU A 185 5.77 0.65 -10.18
N SER A 186 5.07 -0.28 -9.52
CA SER A 186 4.08 0.02 -8.49
C SER A 186 4.65 0.93 -7.40
N SER A 187 5.80 0.53 -6.83
CA SER A 187 6.45 1.27 -5.74
C SER A 187 6.92 2.66 -6.18
N MET A 188 7.53 2.77 -7.36
CA MET A 188 7.97 4.06 -7.92
C MET A 188 6.80 5.04 -8.08
N LEU A 189 5.69 4.59 -8.66
CA LEU A 189 4.50 5.42 -8.85
C LEU A 189 3.87 5.85 -7.53
N GLY A 190 3.81 4.93 -6.56
CA GLY A 190 3.37 5.23 -5.20
C GLY A 190 4.24 6.30 -4.54
N ALA A 191 5.57 6.14 -4.61
CA ALA A 191 6.51 7.08 -4.03
C ALA A 191 6.38 8.48 -4.63
N VAL A 192 6.34 8.62 -5.96
CA VAL A 192 6.12 9.91 -6.62
C VAL A 192 4.80 10.54 -6.19
N ASN A 193 3.74 9.74 -6.10
CA ASN A 193 2.43 10.22 -5.68
C ASN A 193 2.43 10.72 -4.23
N PHE A 194 3.05 9.98 -3.29
CA PHE A 194 3.15 10.41 -1.90
C PHE A 194 4.00 11.66 -1.74
N ILE A 195 5.13 11.76 -2.44
CA ILE A 195 5.99 12.97 -2.41
C ILE A 195 5.20 14.17 -2.91
N ALA A 196 4.50 14.05 -4.03
CA ALA A 196 3.68 15.13 -4.58
C ALA A 196 2.53 15.53 -3.63
N THR A 197 1.89 14.54 -3.00
CA THR A 197 0.81 14.74 -2.03
C THR A 197 1.32 15.48 -0.79
N ILE A 198 2.40 14.98 -0.18
CA ILE A 198 2.99 15.57 1.02
C ILE A 198 3.49 16.98 0.73
N HIS A 199 4.12 17.22 -0.42
CA HIS A 199 4.70 18.53 -0.72
C HIS A 199 3.62 19.60 -1.01
N ASN A 200 2.59 19.25 -1.78
CA ASN A 200 1.68 20.22 -2.39
C ASN A 200 0.26 20.27 -1.78
N MET A 201 -0.18 19.26 -1.04
CA MET A 201 -1.60 19.11 -0.64
C MET A 201 -1.85 19.20 0.88
N ARG A 202 -0.86 19.61 1.66
CA ARG A 202 -1.04 19.79 3.12
C ARG A 202 -2.07 20.86 3.44
N ALA A 203 -2.69 20.73 4.60
CA ALA A 203 -3.63 21.71 5.13
C ALA A 203 -2.98 23.11 5.26
N PRO A 204 -3.72 24.20 4.96
CA PRO A 204 -3.22 25.56 5.16
C PRO A 204 -2.76 25.79 6.60
N GLY A 205 -1.55 26.33 6.78
CA GLY A 205 -0.93 26.54 8.09
C GLY A 205 -0.05 25.38 8.59
N MET A 206 -0.03 24.24 7.90
CA MET A 206 0.89 23.12 8.18
C MET A 206 2.20 23.29 7.41
N GLY A 207 3.18 23.94 8.05
CA GLY A 207 4.55 24.03 7.56
C GLY A 207 5.38 22.78 7.87
N TRP A 208 6.58 22.69 7.28
CA TRP A 208 7.47 21.51 7.41
C TRP A 208 7.92 21.20 8.84
N GLY A 209 8.01 22.20 9.72
CA GLY A 209 8.35 21.98 11.13
C GLY A 209 7.19 21.49 12.00
N ARG A 210 6.02 21.22 11.40
CA ARG A 210 4.77 20.83 12.09
C ARG A 210 4.08 19.63 11.40
N ILE A 211 4.80 18.91 10.55
CA ILE A 211 4.32 17.68 9.90
C ILE A 211 4.67 16.45 10.74
#